data_AF-A0ABD3EE16-F1
#
_entry.id   AF-A0ABD3EE16-F1
#
_cell.length_a   1.000
_cell.length_b   1.000
_cell.length_c   1.000
_cell.angle_alpha   90.00
_cell.angle_beta   90.00
_cell.angle_gamma   90.00
#
_symmetry.space_group_name_H-M   'P 1'
#
loop_
_entity.id
_entity.type
_entity.pdbx_description
1 polymer ?
#
loop_
_entity_poly.entity_id
_entity_poly.type
_entity_poly.pdbx_seq_one_letter_code
_entity_poly.pdbx_strand_id
1 'polypeptide(L)'
;MDPLILPVLKVDTLFTVNEESEFWMCAIIVNVIGDWWYHACSICDSHMVQRGLVFECLTCQQIYDDGILRYKLQLEVIDTTANASIVLYDQVAENLVGISCHDLRFQFLEERKEFQDFPDQLERLIDRTLLFRVIVRNHQVHKENSVFNVSNFEDDPTLISQHDQFTRER
;
A
#
# COMPACT_ATOMS: atom_id res chain seq x y z
N MET A 1 9.99 21.13 -13.52
CA MET A 1 10.54 19.76 -13.62
C MET A 1 9.35 18.83 -13.57
N ASP A 2 9.30 17.82 -14.42
CA ASP A 2 8.24 16.82 -14.39
C ASP A 2 8.37 16.00 -13.08
N PRO A 3 7.36 15.98 -12.20
CA PRO A 3 7.41 15.18 -10.99
C PRO A 3 7.46 13.67 -11.30
N LEU A 4 6.96 13.26 -12.48
CA LEU A 4 6.94 11.87 -12.93
C LEU A 4 8.18 11.58 -13.78
N ILE A 5 9.30 11.31 -13.12
CA ILE A 5 10.57 10.95 -13.80
C ILE A 5 10.56 9.57 -14.51
N LEU A 6 9.50 8.78 -14.31
CA LEU A 6 9.30 7.44 -14.87
C LEU A 6 8.04 7.43 -15.75
N PRO A 7 7.90 6.51 -16.71
CA PRO A 7 6.71 6.42 -17.54
C PRO A 7 5.47 6.08 -16.71
N VAL A 8 4.30 6.58 -17.16
CA VAL A 8 2.99 6.16 -16.65
C VAL A 8 2.45 5.06 -17.56
N LEU A 9 2.31 3.84 -17.02
CA LEU A 9 1.84 2.65 -17.72
C LEU A 9 0.48 2.20 -17.17
N LYS A 10 -0.14 1.21 -17.82
CA LYS A 10 -1.47 0.68 -17.48
C LYS A 10 -1.34 -0.46 -16.46
N VAL A 11 -2.41 -0.76 -15.74
CA VAL A 11 -2.37 -1.78 -14.67
C VAL A 11 -2.05 -3.17 -15.22
N ASP A 12 -2.51 -3.52 -16.42
CA ASP A 12 -2.18 -4.80 -17.08
C ASP A 12 -0.67 -5.01 -17.29
N THR A 13 0.11 -3.93 -17.30
CA THR A 13 1.56 -3.96 -17.51
C THR A 13 2.25 -4.70 -16.38
N LEU A 14 1.71 -4.68 -15.15
CA LEU A 14 2.18 -5.46 -14.02
C LEU A 14 2.32 -6.96 -14.30
N PHE A 15 1.49 -7.50 -15.19
CA PHE A 15 1.42 -8.93 -15.48
C PHE A 15 2.13 -9.31 -16.78
N THR A 16 2.43 -8.33 -17.64
CA THR A 16 3.05 -8.53 -18.96
C THR A 16 4.54 -8.21 -18.99
N VAL A 17 5.06 -7.43 -18.04
CA VAL A 17 6.51 -7.20 -17.90
C VAL A 17 7.26 -8.51 -17.69
N ASN A 18 8.44 -8.62 -18.31
CA ASN A 18 9.30 -9.80 -18.30
C ASN A 18 10.60 -9.61 -17.50
N GLU A 19 10.82 -8.42 -16.93
CA GLU A 19 11.98 -8.06 -16.12
C GLU A 19 11.60 -7.15 -14.96
N GLU A 20 12.45 -7.09 -13.94
CA GLU A 20 12.30 -6.16 -12.82
C GLU A 20 12.22 -4.71 -13.33
N SER A 21 11.13 -4.04 -12.96
CA SER A 21 10.74 -2.77 -13.55
C SER A 21 10.15 -1.83 -12.49
N GLU A 22 10.24 -0.53 -12.74
CA GLU A 22 9.61 0.49 -11.93
C GLU A 22 8.94 1.53 -12.83
N PHE A 23 7.69 1.87 -12.53
CA PHE A 23 6.90 2.81 -13.33
C PHE A 23 5.72 3.38 -12.52
N TRP A 24 5.10 4.42 -13.03
CA TRP A 24 3.87 4.99 -12.48
C TRP A 24 2.64 4.32 -13.09
N MET A 25 1.54 4.25 -12.33
CA MET A 25 0.22 3.85 -12.83
C MET A 25 -0.85 4.77 -12.25
N CYS A 26 -1.82 5.18 -13.06
CA CYS A 26 -3.01 5.90 -12.59
C CYS A 26 -4.14 4.89 -12.37
N ALA A 27 -4.61 4.74 -11.14
CA ALA A 27 -5.60 3.73 -10.78
C ALA A 27 -6.55 4.20 -9.67
N ILE A 28 -7.76 3.65 -9.67
CA ILE A 28 -8.78 3.87 -8.63
C ILE A 28 -8.61 2.81 -7.55
N ILE A 29 -8.62 3.22 -6.28
CA ILE A 29 -8.70 2.30 -5.14
C ILE A 29 -10.12 1.77 -5.03
N VAL A 30 -10.31 0.46 -5.11
CA VAL A 30 -11.62 -0.18 -4.99
C VAL A 30 -11.81 -0.94 -3.69
N ASN A 31 -10.72 -1.30 -3.01
CA ASN A 31 -10.80 -2.03 -1.75
C ASN A 31 -9.54 -1.87 -0.88
N VAL A 32 -9.71 -2.06 0.42
CA VAL A 32 -8.62 -2.26 1.40
C VAL A 32 -8.62 -3.74 1.81
N ILE A 33 -7.45 -4.38 1.81
CA ILE A 33 -7.35 -5.83 2.01
C ILE A 33 -6.54 -6.16 3.27
N GLY A 34 -7.10 -7.04 4.10
CA GLY A 34 -6.38 -7.70 5.19
C GLY A 34 -5.94 -6.77 6.32
N ASP A 35 -4.96 -7.19 7.11
CA ASP A 35 -4.41 -6.36 8.17
C ASP A 35 -3.59 -5.20 7.59
N TRP A 36 -3.92 -3.97 8.01
CA TRP A 36 -3.31 -2.73 7.52
C TRP A 36 -2.04 -2.33 8.30
N TRP A 37 -1.66 -3.10 9.31
CA TRP A 37 -0.52 -2.84 10.18
C TRP A 37 0.18 -4.13 10.60
N TYR A 38 1.38 -4.00 11.14
CA TYR A 38 2.13 -5.12 11.72
C TYR A 38 3.06 -4.66 12.84
N HIS A 39 3.44 -5.58 13.73
CA HIS A 39 4.51 -5.34 14.69
C HIS A 39 5.87 -5.51 14.02
N ALA A 40 6.64 -4.42 13.97
CA ALA A 40 7.94 -4.34 13.35
C ALA A 40 9.06 -4.31 14.38
N CYS A 41 10.19 -4.94 14.04
CA CYS A 41 11.41 -4.85 14.82
C CYS A 41 11.95 -3.41 14.82
N SER A 42 12.33 -2.90 15.98
CA SER A 42 12.90 -1.55 16.13
C SER A 42 14.30 -1.37 15.54
N ILE A 43 14.95 -2.46 15.12
CA ILE A 43 16.33 -2.46 14.60
C ILE A 43 16.35 -2.63 13.07
N CYS A 44 15.51 -3.50 12.52
CA CYS A 44 15.58 -3.89 11.10
C CYS A 44 14.24 -3.83 10.36
N ASP A 45 13.19 -3.35 11.03
CA ASP A 45 11.86 -3.10 10.46
C ASP A 45 11.10 -4.31 9.94
N SER A 46 11.68 -5.50 10.08
CA SER A 46 11.06 -6.75 9.70
C SER A 46 9.84 -7.06 10.55
N HIS A 47 8.88 -7.76 9.95
CA HIS A 47 7.71 -8.26 10.63
C HIS A 47 8.12 -9.26 11.73
N MET A 48 7.62 -9.02 12.94
CA MET A 48 7.86 -9.89 14.09
C MET A 48 6.74 -10.91 14.24
N VAL A 49 7.11 -12.13 14.63
CA VAL A 49 6.16 -13.21 14.88
C VAL A 49 5.69 -13.13 16.33
N GLN A 50 4.37 -13.10 16.54
CA GLN A 50 3.81 -13.18 17.88
C GLN A 50 3.91 -14.60 18.44
N ARG A 51 4.44 -14.73 19.65
CA ARG A 51 4.49 -15.99 20.42
C ARG A 51 3.96 -15.76 21.83
N GLY A 52 2.68 -16.04 22.04
CA GLY A 52 2.02 -15.74 23.30
C GLY A 52 1.95 -14.23 23.52
N LEU A 53 2.60 -13.73 24.56
CA LEU A 53 2.61 -12.31 24.92
C LEU A 53 3.83 -11.53 24.39
N VAL A 54 4.74 -12.18 23.68
CA VAL A 54 5.97 -11.55 23.17
C VAL A 54 6.03 -11.60 21.65
N PHE A 55 6.84 -10.72 21.08
CA PHE A 55 7.13 -10.65 19.65
C PHE A 55 8.59 -11.02 19.39
N GLU A 56 8.81 -11.95 18.47
CA GLU A 56 10.14 -12.41 18.07
C GLU A 56 10.50 -11.86 16.69
N CYS A 57 11.61 -11.14 16.60
CA CYS A 57 12.23 -10.81 15.32
C CYS A 57 13.17 -11.94 14.90
N LEU A 58 12.79 -12.69 13.86
CA LEU A 58 13.61 -13.80 13.34
C LEU A 58 14.93 -13.34 12.69
N THR A 59 14.99 -12.10 12.21
CA THR A 59 16.19 -11.52 11.58
C THR A 59 17.25 -11.14 12.62
N CYS A 60 16.86 -10.42 13.68
CA CYS A 60 17.76 -9.97 14.74
C CYS A 60 17.89 -10.99 15.89
N GLN A 61 17.03 -12.00 15.93
CA GLN A 61 16.90 -12.98 17.01
C GLN A 61 16.67 -12.29 18.37
N GLN A 62 15.86 -11.23 18.36
CA GLN A 62 15.50 -10.46 19.55
C GLN A 62 14.02 -10.68 19.89
N ILE A 63 13.72 -10.63 21.18
CA ILE A 63 12.37 -10.76 21.74
C ILE A 63 11.99 -9.44 22.38
N TYR A 64 10.78 -8.99 22.12
CA TYR A 64 10.22 -7.76 22.67
C TYR A 64 8.86 -8.04 23.31
N ASP A 65 8.57 -7.35 24.41
CA ASP A 65 7.24 -7.36 25.02
C ASP A 65 6.23 -6.55 24.20
N ASP A 66 6.72 -5.56 23.46
CA ASP A 66 5.92 -4.75 22.54
C ASP A 66 6.75 -4.35 21.31
N GLY A 67 6.09 -4.16 20.17
CA GLY A 67 6.73 -3.85 18.89
C GLY A 67 6.40 -2.44 18.39
N ILE A 68 7.19 -1.94 17.44
CA ILE A 68 6.82 -0.71 16.74
C ILE A 68 5.71 -1.05 15.75
N LEU A 69 4.56 -0.36 15.83
CA LEU A 69 3.48 -0.51 14.87
C LEU A 69 3.86 0.20 13.55
N ARG A 70 3.77 -0.53 12.44
CA ARG A 70 4.03 0.00 11.09
C ARG A 70 2.93 -0.35 10.13
N TYR A 71 2.73 0.51 9.12
CA TYR A 71 1.73 0.24 8.08
C TYR A 71 2.17 -0.88 7.14
N LYS A 72 1.21 -1.71 6.78
CA LYS A 72 1.23 -2.62 5.63
C LYS A 72 -0.13 -2.48 4.94
N LEU A 73 -0.33 -1.35 4.27
CA LEU A 73 -1.61 -1.02 3.66
C LEU A 73 -1.72 -1.70 2.29
N GLN A 74 -2.42 -2.83 2.23
CA GLN A 74 -2.71 -3.50 0.97
C GLN A 74 -4.02 -2.98 0.37
N LEU A 75 -3.98 -2.60 -0.89
CA LEU A 75 -5.10 -2.03 -1.64
C LEU A 75 -5.37 -2.88 -2.89
N GLU A 76 -6.65 -3.01 -3.25
CA GLU A 76 -7.05 -3.40 -4.60
C GLU A 76 -7.24 -2.14 -5.42
N VAL A 77 -6.61 -2.09 -6.60
CA VAL A 77 -6.69 -0.97 -7.53
C VAL A 77 -7.09 -1.44 -8.92
N ILE A 78 -7.79 -0.57 -9.64
CA ILE A 78 -8.27 -0.85 -11.00
C ILE A 78 -7.94 0.31 -11.95
N ASP A 79 -7.62 -0.03 -13.19
CA ASP A 79 -7.79 0.87 -14.33
C ASP A 79 -8.65 0.19 -15.42
N THR A 80 -8.78 0.83 -16.59
CA THR A 80 -9.55 0.28 -17.71
C THR A 80 -9.04 -1.07 -18.26
N THR A 81 -7.85 -1.51 -17.87
CA THR A 81 -7.15 -2.67 -18.44
C THR A 81 -7.12 -3.87 -17.51
N ALA A 82 -6.99 -3.67 -16.19
CA ALA A 82 -6.91 -4.76 -15.22
C ALA A 82 -7.16 -4.29 -13.76
N ASN A 83 -7.35 -5.27 -12.88
CA ASN A 83 -7.28 -5.10 -11.42
C ASN A 83 -5.92 -5.60 -10.92
N ALA A 84 -5.41 -5.01 -9.85
CA ALA A 84 -4.20 -5.48 -9.19
C ALA A 84 -4.24 -5.25 -7.68
N SER A 85 -3.48 -6.06 -6.94
CA SER A 85 -3.19 -5.81 -5.53
C SER A 85 -1.86 -5.07 -5.39
N ILE A 86 -1.86 -3.97 -4.66
CA ILE A 86 -0.66 -3.19 -4.33
C ILE A 86 -0.50 -3.07 -2.81
N VAL A 87 0.71 -2.82 -2.33
CA VAL A 87 0.97 -2.61 -0.90
C VAL A 87 1.88 -1.39 -0.67
N LEU A 88 1.44 -0.53 0.25
CA LEU A 88 2.19 0.62 0.74
C LEU A 88 2.71 0.29 2.13
N TYR A 89 4.03 0.41 2.32
CA TYR A 89 4.67 0.19 3.62
C TYR A 89 4.95 1.52 4.32
N ASP A 90 4.73 1.49 5.63
CA ASP A 90 5.11 2.50 6.60
C ASP A 90 4.98 3.94 6.08
N GLN A 91 6.09 4.66 5.86
CA GLN A 91 6.10 6.07 5.47
C GLN A 91 5.22 6.40 4.26
N VAL A 92 5.16 5.53 3.24
CA VAL A 92 4.34 5.78 2.04
C VAL A 92 2.86 5.73 2.39
N ALA A 93 2.46 4.76 3.22
CA ALA A 93 1.09 4.65 3.71
C ALA A 93 0.76 5.77 4.71
N GLU A 94 1.65 6.10 5.64
CA GLU A 94 1.46 7.20 6.59
C GLU A 94 1.24 8.54 5.88
N ASN A 95 2.02 8.82 4.84
CA ASN A 95 1.85 10.02 4.01
C ASN A 95 0.50 10.04 3.30
N LEU A 96 0.03 8.89 2.80
CA LEU A 96 -1.25 8.79 2.11
C LEU A 96 -2.45 8.94 3.06
N VAL A 97 -2.37 8.32 4.24
CA VAL A 97 -3.45 8.28 5.23
C VAL A 97 -3.47 9.58 6.07
N GLY A 98 -2.31 10.22 6.25
CA GLY A 98 -2.16 11.48 6.99
C GLY A 98 -2.10 11.34 8.51
N ILE A 99 -1.89 10.13 9.03
CA ILE A 99 -1.78 9.82 10.47
C ILE A 99 -0.84 8.64 10.68
N SER A 100 -0.07 8.67 11.77
CA SER A 100 0.85 7.59 12.12
C SER A 100 0.12 6.26 12.35
N CYS A 101 0.78 5.15 12.05
CA CYS A 101 0.21 3.81 12.24
C CYS A 101 -0.20 3.58 13.70
N HIS A 102 0.67 3.99 14.63
CA HIS A 102 0.42 3.89 16.06
C HIS A 102 -0.85 4.65 16.48
N ASP A 103 -0.97 5.92 16.08
CA ASP A 103 -2.09 6.76 16.52
C ASP A 103 -3.41 6.29 15.91
N LEU A 104 -3.40 5.88 14.63
CA LEU A 104 -4.58 5.32 14.00
C LEU A 104 -5.00 4.02 14.69
N ARG A 105 -4.05 3.16 15.06
CA ARG A 105 -4.34 1.87 15.72
C ARG A 105 -4.89 2.07 17.12
N PHE A 106 -4.32 3.02 17.84
CA PHE A 106 -4.77 3.42 19.17
C PHE A 106 -6.21 3.95 19.13
N GLN A 107 -6.48 4.92 18.25
CA GLN A 107 -7.84 5.48 18.08
C GLN A 107 -8.86 4.41 17.71
N PHE A 108 -8.51 3.52 16.76
CA PHE A 108 -9.40 2.45 16.32
C PHE A 108 -9.75 1.46 17.45
N LEU A 109 -8.81 1.17 18.35
CA LEU A 109 -9.05 0.31 19.52
C LEU A 109 -9.89 1.01 20.60
N GLU A 110 -9.65 2.29 20.86
CA GLU A 110 -10.39 3.06 21.87
C GLU A 110 -11.86 3.26 21.48
N GLU A 111 -12.15 3.47 20.20
CA GLU A 111 -13.51 3.66 19.71
C GLU A 111 -14.39 2.40 19.83
N ARG A 112 -13.80 1.23 20.17
CA ARG A 112 -14.49 -0.07 20.34
C ARG A 112 -15.52 -0.35 19.24
N LYS A 113 -15.16 -0.06 17.99
CA LYS A 113 -16.01 -0.34 16.83
C LYS A 113 -15.97 -1.83 16.50
N GLU A 114 -16.65 -2.65 17.32
CA GLU A 114 -16.70 -4.12 17.20
C GLU A 114 -17.24 -4.63 15.85
N PHE A 115 -17.80 -3.76 15.01
CA PHE A 115 -18.40 -4.10 13.73
C PHE A 115 -17.70 -3.47 12.51
N GLN A 116 -16.56 -2.79 12.71
CA GLN A 116 -15.82 -2.19 11.61
C GLN A 116 -14.52 -2.97 11.38
N ASP A 117 -14.27 -3.37 10.13
CA ASP A 117 -13.05 -4.08 9.76
C ASP A 117 -11.86 -3.12 9.62
N PHE A 118 -12.12 -1.85 9.26
CA PHE A 118 -11.10 -0.84 8.97
C PHE A 118 -11.40 0.51 9.63
N PRO A 119 -10.39 1.30 10.03
CA PRO A 119 -10.60 2.69 10.42
C PRO A 119 -11.20 3.53 9.28
N ASP A 120 -12.06 4.51 9.62
CA ASP A 120 -12.69 5.41 8.64
C ASP A 120 -11.67 6.10 7.70
N GLN A 121 -10.47 6.37 8.18
CA GLN A 121 -9.37 6.97 7.42
C GLN A 121 -8.95 6.08 6.24
N LEU A 122 -8.96 4.75 6.40
CA LEU A 122 -8.66 3.81 5.33
C LEU A 122 -9.86 3.64 4.39
N GLU A 123 -11.08 3.60 4.92
CA GLU A 123 -12.30 3.53 4.10
C GLU A 123 -12.44 4.73 3.17
N ARG A 124 -12.05 5.93 3.62
CA ARG A 124 -12.02 7.16 2.80
C ARG A 124 -11.03 7.12 1.63
N LEU A 125 -10.17 6.11 1.56
CA LEU A 125 -9.28 5.92 0.41
C LEU A 125 -10.01 5.28 -0.78
N ILE A 126 -11.08 4.54 -0.54
CA ILE A 126 -11.89 3.90 -1.59
C ILE A 126 -12.48 4.99 -2.49
N ASP A 127 -12.56 4.71 -3.79
CA ASP A 127 -12.98 5.59 -4.87
C ASP A 127 -12.02 6.77 -5.15
N ARG A 128 -10.87 6.87 -4.48
CA ARG A 128 -9.83 7.82 -4.85
C ARG A 128 -9.01 7.30 -6.04
N THR A 129 -8.87 8.14 -7.06
CA THR A 129 -7.90 7.95 -8.14
C THR A 129 -6.56 8.56 -7.74
N LEU A 130 -5.48 7.81 -7.86
CA LEU A 130 -4.12 8.26 -7.54
C LEU A 130 -3.12 7.76 -8.59
N LEU A 131 -1.95 8.40 -8.62
CA LEU A 131 -0.78 7.87 -9.30
C LEU A 131 0.07 7.07 -8.30
N PHE A 132 0.36 5.82 -8.61
CA PHE A 132 1.20 4.94 -7.79
C PHE A 132 2.48 4.60 -8.53
N ARG A 133 3.64 4.85 -7.91
CA ARG A 133 4.93 4.36 -8.39
C ARG A 133 5.13 2.95 -7.88
N VAL A 134 5.09 1.98 -8.77
CA VAL A 134 5.12 0.54 -8.43
C VAL A 134 6.43 -0.10 -8.85
N ILE A 135 6.89 -1.04 -8.04
CA ILE A 135 8.07 -1.86 -8.29
C ILE A 135 7.62 -3.30 -8.55
N VAL A 136 7.96 -3.82 -9.72
CA VAL A 136 7.80 -5.24 -10.07
C VAL A 136 9.13 -5.94 -9.87
N ARG A 137 9.19 -6.93 -8.99
CA ARG A 137 10.40 -7.74 -8.74
C ARG A 137 10.42 -9.00 -9.60
N ASN A 138 11.62 -9.54 -9.86
CA ASN A 138 11.80 -10.76 -10.66
C ASN A 138 10.92 -11.95 -10.23
N HIS A 139 10.71 -12.13 -8.92
CA HIS A 139 9.89 -13.24 -8.41
C HIS A 139 8.38 -13.05 -8.60
N GLN A 140 7.94 -11.88 -9.07
CA GLN A 140 6.53 -11.51 -9.32
C GLN A 140 6.16 -11.51 -10.81
N VAL A 141 7.15 -11.60 -11.70
CA VAL A 141 6.98 -11.67 -13.15
C VAL A 141 6.03 -12.83 -13.51
N HIS A 142 4.99 -12.53 -14.31
CA HIS A 142 3.94 -13.45 -14.76
C HIS A 142 3.11 -14.14 -13.64
N LYS A 143 2.98 -13.51 -12.47
CA LYS A 143 2.13 -14.03 -11.38
C LYS A 143 0.91 -13.13 -11.12
N GLU A 144 -0.27 -13.62 -11.49
CA GLU A 144 -1.55 -12.92 -11.36
C GLU A 144 -1.94 -12.61 -9.90
N ASN A 145 -1.54 -13.45 -8.93
CA ASN A 145 -1.82 -13.25 -7.50
C ASN A 145 -0.72 -12.47 -6.76
N SER A 146 0.08 -11.67 -7.48
CA SER A 146 1.14 -10.86 -6.87
C SER A 146 0.58 -9.62 -6.18
N VAL A 147 1.18 -9.27 -5.05
CA VAL A 147 0.98 -7.96 -4.40
C VAL A 147 2.19 -7.09 -4.71
N PHE A 148 2.01 -6.00 -5.45
CA PHE A 148 3.11 -5.16 -5.93
C PHE A 148 3.44 -4.04 -4.94
N ASN A 149 4.73 -3.80 -4.70
CA ASN A 149 5.15 -2.76 -3.76
C ASN A 149 5.03 -1.38 -4.40
N VAL A 150 4.49 -0.43 -3.64
CA VAL A 150 4.46 0.99 -3.99
C VAL A 150 5.63 1.69 -3.33
N SER A 151 6.46 2.36 -4.12
CA SER A 151 7.60 3.16 -3.62
C SER A 151 7.25 4.63 -3.41
N ASN A 152 6.25 5.14 -4.12
CA ASN A 152 5.74 6.50 -3.95
C ASN A 152 4.31 6.63 -4.51
N PHE A 153 3.63 7.73 -4.19
CA PHE A 153 2.36 8.11 -4.80
C PHE A 153 2.32 9.61 -5.12
N GLU A 154 1.44 10.02 -6.02
CA GLU A 154 1.09 11.42 -6.28
C GLU A 154 -0.43 11.58 -6.25
N ASP A 155 -0.90 12.60 -5.55
CA ASP A 155 -2.32 12.91 -5.38
C ASP A 155 -2.71 14.30 -5.93
N ASP A 156 -1.82 14.98 -6.67
CA ASP A 156 -2.13 16.23 -7.37
C ASP A 156 -3.20 16.00 -8.45
N PRO A 157 -4.40 16.62 -8.32
CA PRO A 157 -5.48 16.46 -9.28
C PRO A 157 -5.09 16.85 -10.71
N THR A 158 -4.17 17.80 -10.87
CA THR A 158 -3.69 18.28 -12.16
C THR A 158 -2.88 17.19 -12.87
N LEU A 159 -2.02 16.48 -12.14
CA LEU A 159 -1.25 15.36 -12.69
C LEU A 159 -2.16 14.17 -12.98
N ILE A 160 -3.06 13.83 -12.03
CA ILE A 160 -4.01 12.74 -12.19
C ILE A 160 -4.86 12.94 -13.45
N SER A 161 -5.41 14.14 -13.67
CA SER A 161 -6.27 14.41 -14.84
C SER A 161 -5.60 14.19 -16.20
N GLN A 162 -4.27 14.22 -16.27
CA GLN A 162 -3.53 13.98 -17.50
C GLN A 162 -3.47 12.49 -17.86
N HIS A 163 -3.52 11.63 -16.85
CA HIS A 163 -3.34 10.17 -16.96
C HIS A 163 -4.59 9.37 -16.64
N ASP A 164 -5.55 9.96 -15.94
CA ASP A 164 -6.85 9.36 -15.66
C ASP A 164 -7.62 9.16 -16.96
N GLN A 165 -8.09 7.94 -17.14
CA GLN A 165 -8.78 7.50 -18.34
C GLN A 165 -10.28 7.43 -18.12
N PHE A 166 -10.73 7.43 -16.85
CA PHE A 166 -12.15 7.43 -16.48
C PHE A 166 -12.80 8.82 -16.68
N THR A 167 -12.02 9.89 -16.69
CA THR A 167 -12.50 11.25 -16.95
C THR A 167 -12.69 11.57 -18.44
N ARG A 168 -12.15 10.76 -19.37
CA ARG A 168 -12.26 11.02 -20.83
C ARG A 168 -13.57 10.55 -21.46
N GLU A 169 -14.42 9.84 -20.71
CA GLU A 169 -15.70 9.28 -21.19
C GLU A 169 -16.94 9.86 -20.50
N ARG A 170 -16.81 11.01 -19.81
CA ARG A 170 -17.96 11.75 -19.22
C ARG A 170 -18.17 13.10 -19.87
#